data_AF-A0A842Y743-F1
#
_entry.id   AF-A0A842Y743-F1
#
_cell.length_a   1.000
_cell.length_b   1.000
_cell.length_c   1.000
_cell.angle_alpha   90.00
_cell.angle_beta   90.00
_cell.angle_gamma   90.00
#
_symmetry.space_group_name_H-M   'P 1'
#
loop_
_entity.id
_entity.type
_entity.pdbx_description
1 polymer ?
#
loop_
_entity_poly.entity_id
_entity_poly.type
_entity_poly.pdbx_seq_one_letter_code
_entity_poly.pdbx_strand_id
1 'polypeptide(L)' 'MPVSSYLLRINLSTGTTTTDTIPHPILRKFMGGKGLAAHYLYQENPPNCDPLSPNAHIAFMNGPPLVIG' A
#
# COMPACT_ATOMS: atom_id res chain seq x y z
N MET A 1 -15.94 -16.38 0.91
CA MET A 1 -14.52 -16.58 0.58
C MET A 1 -13.74 -15.39 1.11
N PRO A 2 -12.66 -15.56 1.90
CA PRO A 2 -11.79 -14.44 2.22
C PRO A 2 -11.17 -13.95 0.90
N VAL A 3 -11.39 -12.68 0.57
CA VAL A 3 -10.73 -12.06 -0.58
C VAL A 3 -9.27 -11.89 -0.19
N SER A 4 -8.37 -12.67 -0.79
CA SER A 4 -6.92 -12.49 -0.62
C SER A 4 -6.49 -11.31 -1.48
N SER A 5 -6.21 -10.17 -0.86
CA SER A 5 -5.59 -9.03 -1.55
C SER A 5 -4.08 -9.16 -1.48
N TYR A 6 -3.41 -8.93 -2.61
CA TYR A 6 -1.96 -8.97 -2.73
C TYR A 6 -1.40 -7.55 -2.85
N LEU A 7 -0.20 -7.35 -2.32
CA LEU A 7 0.60 -6.14 -2.44
C LEU A 7 1.83 -6.44 -3.28
N LEU A 8 1.94 -5.75 -4.42
CA LEU A 8 3.14 -5.81 -5.26
C LEU A 8 4.13 -4.76 -4.77
N ARG A 9 5.36 -5.18 -4.44
CA ARG A 9 6.45 -4.30 -4.01
C ARG A 9 7.50 -4.28 -5.10
N ILE A 10 7.85 -3.08 -5.56
CA ILE A 10 8.82 -2.86 -6.63
C ILE A 10 9.89 -1.93 -6.10
N ASN A 11 11.13 -2.38 -6.08
CA ASN A 11 12.29 -1.53 -5.81
C ASN A 11 12.91 -1.13 -7.16
N LEU A 12 12.79 0.16 -7.52
CA LEU A 12 13.29 0.67 -8.79
C LEU A 12 14.82 0.83 -8.81
N SER A 13 15.48 0.93 -7.66
CA SER A 13 16.94 1.03 -7.57
C SER A 13 17.62 -0.30 -7.82
N THR A 14 17.01 -1.42 -7.40
CA THR A 14 17.56 -2.78 -7.59
C THR A 14 16.89 -3.55 -8.73
N GLY A 15 15.73 -3.08 -9.21
CA GLY A 15 14.92 -3.79 -10.21
C GLY A 15 14.18 -5.01 -9.66
N THR A 16 14.09 -5.18 -8.33
CA THR A 16 13.46 -6.35 -7.71
C THR A 16 11.97 -6.16 -7.51
N THR A 17 11.20 -7.24 -7.70
CA THR A 17 9.75 -7.27 -7.50
C THR A 17 9.37 -8.43 -6.58
N THR A 18 8.56 -8.16 -5.56
CA THR A 18 8.01 -9.18 -4.65
C THR A 18 6.50 -9.01 -4.49
N THR A 19 5.83 -10.07 -4.09
CA THR A 19 4.38 -10.07 -3.84
C THR A 19 4.12 -10.56 -2.43
N ASP A 20 3.42 -9.75 -1.64
CA ASP A 20 3.02 -10.07 -0.28
C ASP A 20 1.49 -10.19 -0.17
N THR A 21 1.00 -10.94 0.81
CA THR A 21 -0.42 -10.96 1.16
C THR A 21 -0.74 -9.81 2.11
N ILE A 22 -1.81 -9.07 1.84
CA ILE A 22 -2.30 -8.02 2.73
C ILE A 22 -3.11 -8.68 3.86
N PRO A 23 -2.75 -8.47 5.13
CA PRO A 23 -3.49 -9.05 6.24
C PRO A 23 -4.95 -8.59 6.26
N HIS A 24 -5.89 -9.52 6.42
CA HIS A 24 -7.32 -9.22 6.46
C HIS A 24 -7.72 -8.14 7.50
N PRO A 25 -7.11 -8.08 8.70
CA PRO A 25 -7.40 -7.00 9.66
C PRO A 25 -7.04 -5.61 9.14
N ILE A 26 -5.99 -5.48 8.34
CA ILE A 26 -5.57 -4.21 7.74
C ILE A 26 -6.58 -3.78 6.67
N LEU A 27 -6.99 -4.70 5.80
CA LEU A 27 -8.04 -4.42 4.80
C LEU A 27 -9.35 -3.98 5.45
N ARG A 28 -9.76 -4.63 6.54
CA ARG A 28 -10.97 -4.27 7.32
C ARG A 28 -10.85 -2.91 7.99
N LYS A 29 -9.67 -2.56 8.51
CA LYS A 29 -9.46 -1.30 9.24
C LYS A 29 -9.37 -0.10 8.30
N PHE A 30 -8.73 -0.24 7.15
CA PHE A 30 -8.42 0.87 6.25
C PHE A 30 -9.25 0.88 4.96
N MET A 31 -10.13 -0.11 4.78
CA MET A 31 -11.10 -0.26 3.68
C MET A 31 -10.52 -0.35 2.26
N GLY A 32 -9.27 0.05 2.02
CA GLY A 32 -8.61 0.09 0.71
C GLY A 32 -8.23 1.50 0.27
N GLY A 33 -7.81 1.64 -0.99
CA GLY A 33 -7.57 2.93 -1.64
C GLY A 33 -6.64 3.85 -0.85
N LYS A 34 -7.06 5.10 -0.66
CA LYS A 34 -6.28 6.12 0.05
C LYS A 34 -5.98 5.76 1.52
N GLY A 35 -6.92 5.09 2.20
CA GLY A 35 -6.72 4.68 3.60
C GLY A 35 -5.61 3.63 3.72
N LEU A 36 -5.60 2.67 2.80
CA LEU A 36 -4.57 1.63 2.75
C LEU A 36 -3.21 2.21 2.32
N ALA A 37 -3.19 3.13 1.35
CA ALA A 37 -1.98 3.85 0.95
C ALA A 37 -1.38 4.63 2.13
N ALA A 38 -2.21 5.38 2.87
CA ALA A 38 -1.76 6.13 4.04
C ALA A 38 -1.16 5.23 5.13
N HIS A 39 -1.76 4.06 5.38
CA HIS A 39 -1.23 3.10 6.35
C HIS A 39 0.19 2.63 5.99
N TYR A 40 0.41 2.16 4.75
CA TYR A 40 1.72 1.67 4.31
C TYR A 40 2.76 2.78 4.23
N LEU A 41 2.41 3.93 3.64
CA LEU A 41 3.34 5.07 3.56
C LEU A 41 3.76 5.56 4.96
N TYR A 42 2.84 5.56 5.93
CA TYR A 42 3.17 5.93 7.30
C TYR A 42 4.12 4.94 7.98
N GLN A 43 3.98 3.64 7.70
CA GLN A 43 4.84 2.61 8.29
C GLN A 43 6.22 2.52 7.63
N GLU A 44 6.30 2.77 6.32
CA GLU A 44 7.48 2.43 5.52
C GLU A 44 8.34 3.63 5.15
N ASN A 45 7.76 4.85 5.08
CA ASN A 45 8.57 6.03 4.86
C ASN A 45 9.34 6.39 6.14
N PRO A 46 10.64 6.72 6.03
CA PRO A 46 11.36 7.32 7.14
C PRO A 46 10.71 8.63 7.60
N PRO A 47 10.76 8.95 8.90
CA PRO A 47 10.28 10.23 9.39
C PRO A 47 11.09 11.36 8.74
N ASN A 48 10.39 12.43 8.31
CA ASN A 48 10.98 13.59 7.63
C ASN A 48 11.74 13.27 6.33
N CYS A 49 11.42 12.14 5.67
CA CYS A 49 12.00 11.80 4.37
C CYS A 49 11.74 12.91 3.34
N ASP A 50 12.75 13.26 2.54
CA ASP A 50 12.56 14.13 1.37
C ASP A 50 11.60 13.43 0.40
N PRO A 51 10.45 14.05 0.06
CA PRO A 51 9.44 13.47 -0.83
C PRO A 51 9.96 13.08 -2.22
N LEU A 52 11.07 13.65 -2.67
CA LEU A 52 11.66 13.37 -3.98
C LEU A 52 12.88 12.42 -3.90
N SER A 53 13.22 11.93 -2.71
CA SER A 53 14.33 11.01 -2.54
C SER A 53 13.98 9.56 -2.91
N PRO A 54 14.96 8.71 -3.24
CA PRO A 54 14.74 7.28 -3.49
C PRO A 54 14.16 6.51 -2.29
N ASN A 55 14.20 7.09 -1.08
CA ASN A 55 13.67 6.49 0.14
C ASN A 55 12.17 6.78 0.34
N ALA A 56 11.58 7.68 -0.45
CA ALA A 56 10.16 7.96 -0.43
C ALA A 56 9.40 6.93 -1.29
N HIS A 57 8.47 6.22 -0.66
CA HIS A 57 7.63 5.25 -1.35
C HIS A 57 6.50 5.94 -2.13
N ILE A 58 6.14 5.35 -3.27
CA ILE A 58 4.95 5.71 -4.05
C ILE A 58 3.97 4.54 -3.97
N ALA A 59 2.72 4.82 -3.62
CA ALA A 59 1.69 3.80 -3.44
C ALA A 59 0.55 3.94 -4.46
N PHE A 60 0.36 2.92 -5.30
CA PHE A 60 -0.82 2.74 -6.13
C PHE A 60 -1.73 1.70 -5.49
N MET A 61 -2.82 2.17 -4.87
CA MET A 61 -3.71 1.32 -4.08
C MET A 61 -5.14 1.45 -4.58
N ASN A 62 -5.74 0.30 -4.90
CA ASN A 62 -7.15 0.23 -5.29
C ASN A 62 -8.05 0.23 -4.05
N GLY A 63 -9.19 0.89 -4.14
CA GLY A 63 -10.26 0.83 -3.15
C GLY A 63 -11.42 -0.02 -3.65
N PRO A 64 -12.28 -0.51 -2.75
CA PRO A 64 -13.57 -1.05 -3.14
C PRO A 64 -14.34 0.02 -3.92
N PRO A 65 -15.15 -0.39 -4.91
CA PRO A 65 -16.01 0.56 -5.61
C PRO A 65 -16.90 1.28 -4.60
N LEU A 66 -17.19 2.55 -4.89
CA LEU A 66 -18.17 3.32 -4.13
C LEU A 66 -19.53 2.68 -4.39
N VAL A 67 -20.10 2.02 -3.38
CA VAL A 67 -21.47 1.50 -3.45
C VAL A 67 -22.39 2.62 -2.99
N ILE A 68 -23.03 3.29 -3.96
CA ILE A 68 -24.11 4.24 -3.68
C ILE A 68 -25.39 3.40 -3.65
N GLY A 69 -25.92 3.17 -2.45
CA GLY A 69 -27.22 2.53 -2.22
C GLY A 69 -28.31 3.57 -2.04
#